data_AF-A0A4R6UBV8-F1
#
_entry.id   AF-A0A4R6UBV8-F1
#
_cell.length_a   1.000
_cell.length_b   1.000
_cell.length_c   1.000
_cell.angle_alpha   90.00
_cell.angle_beta   90.00
_cell.angle_gamma   90.00
#
_symmetry.space_group_name_H-M   'P 1'
#
loop_
_entity.id
_entity.type
_entity.pdbx_description
1 polymer ?
#
loop_
_entity_poly.entity_id
_entity_poly.type
_entity_poly.pdbx_seq_one_letter_code
_entity_poly.pdbx_strand_id
1 'polypeptide(L)' 'MSEFNYHLQQMLKHSNEMANEWEKLSEEELLLIKQAYPFNEPYPAINTKIHGWSQSLHDQTSKRPK' A
#
# COMPACT_ATOMS: atom_id res chain seq x y z
N MET A 1 -9.11 12.71 14.54
CA MET A 1 -9.84 11.75 13.68
C MET A 1 -9.84 12.16 12.21
N SER A 2 -10.13 13.42 11.86
CA SER A 2 -10.07 13.88 10.46
C SER A 2 -8.67 13.81 9.85
N GLU A 3 -7.64 14.27 10.56
CA GLU A 3 -6.24 14.20 10.10
C GLU A 3 -5.73 12.76 9.94
N PHE A 4 -6.05 11.89 10.90
CA PHE A 4 -5.70 10.47 10.80
C PHE A 4 -6.32 9.82 9.56
N ASN A 5 -7.62 10.04 9.33
CA ASN A 5 -8.30 9.51 8.14
C ASN A 5 -7.75 10.12 6.85
N TYR A 6 -7.38 11.40 6.86
CA TYR A 6 -6.71 12.04 5.73
C TYR A 6 -5.39 11.34 5.40
N HIS A 7 -4.52 11.12 6.38
CA HIS A 7 -3.23 10.44 6.17
C HIS A 7 -3.40 8.98 5.75
N LEU A 8 -4.41 8.28 6.29
CA LEU A 8 -4.74 6.92 5.89
C LEU A 8 -5.13 6.84 4.40
N GLN A 9 -5.92 7.80 3.93
CA GLN A 9 -6.30 7.91 2.52
C GLN A 9 -5.11 8.29 1.62
N GLN A 10 -4.20 9.18 2.09
CA GLN A 10 -2.98 9.49 1.34
C GLN A 10 -2.08 8.24 1.19
N MET A 11 -1.96 7.42 2.24
CA MET A 11 -1.19 6.17 2.18
C MET A 11 -1.77 5.20 1.13
N LEU A 12 -3.09 5.01 1.11
CA LEU A 12 -3.75 4.18 0.10
C LEU A 12 -3.55 4.71 -1.32
N LYS A 13 -3.66 6.03 -1.51
CA LYS A 13 -3.41 6.66 -2.81
C LYS A 13 -2.01 6.33 -3.31
N HIS A 14 -0.98 6.56 -2.49
CA HIS A 14 0.41 6.27 -2.89
C HIS A 14 0.64 4.77 -3.14
N SER A 15 0.01 3.89 -2.36
CA SER A 15 0.08 2.44 -2.59
C SER A 15 -0.46 2.04 -3.96
N ASN A 16 -1.59 2.65 -4.37
CA ASN A 16 -2.19 2.41 -5.68
C ASN A 16 -1.35 2.99 -6.83
N GLU A 17 -0.79 4.19 -6.65
CA GLU A 17 0.13 4.79 -7.62
C GLU A 17 1.35 3.90 -7.83
N MET A 18 1.97 3.41 -6.74
CA MET A 18 3.07 2.46 -6.84
C MET A 18 2.68 1.16 -7.55
N ALA A 19 1.45 0.66 -7.34
CA ALA A 19 0.98 -0.55 -7.99
C ALA A 19 0.81 -0.37 -9.50
N ASN A 20 0.25 0.78 -9.91
CA ASN A 20 0.12 1.14 -11.32
C ASN A 20 1.48 1.29 -12.00
N GLU A 21 2.46 1.89 -11.33
CA GLU A 21 3.82 2.01 -11.89
C GLU A 21 4.52 0.65 -11.92
N TRP A 22 4.31 -0.21 -10.93
CA TRP A 22 4.85 -1.57 -10.91
C TRP A 22 4.43 -2.39 -12.14
N GLU A 23 3.18 -2.26 -12.58
CA GLU A 23 2.66 -2.95 -13.78
C GLU A 23 3.25 -2.44 -15.10
N LYS A 24 3.83 -1.24 -15.11
CA LYS A 24 4.45 -0.63 -16.31
C LYS A 24 5.92 -0.96 -16.46
N LEU A 25 6.57 -1.48 -15.42
CA LEU A 25 7.99 -1.78 -15.44
C LEU A 25 8.30 -2.91 -16.44
N SER A 26 9.41 -2.75 -17.15
CA SER A 26 9.97 -3.82 -17.97
C SER A 26 10.53 -4.96 -17.11
N GLU A 27 10.79 -6.11 -17.73
CA GLU A 27 11.39 -7.26 -17.04
C GLU A 27 12.79 -6.94 -16.48
N GLU A 28 13.59 -6.12 -17.17
CA GLU A 28 14.93 -5.71 -16.73
C GLU A 28 14.86 -4.81 -15.48
N GLU A 29 13.94 -3.84 -15.46
CA GLU A 29 13.71 -2.98 -14.30
C GLU A 29 13.17 -3.77 -13.10
N LEU A 30 12.24 -4.69 -13.34
CA LEU A 30 11.74 -5.60 -12.32
C LEU A 30 12.85 -6.48 -11.75
N LEU A 31 13.79 -6.93 -12.57
CA LEU A 31 14.94 -7.71 -12.11
C LEU A 31 15.85 -6.89 -11.18
N LEU A 32 16.15 -5.64 -11.55
CA LEU A 32 16.93 -4.73 -10.72
C LEU A 32 16.26 -4.48 -9.37
N ILE A 33 14.94 -4.24 -9.38
CA ILE A 33 14.18 -4.03 -8.15
C ILE A 33 14.19 -5.28 -7.28
N LYS A 34 14.01 -6.48 -7.87
CA LYS A 34 14.04 -7.76 -7.13
C LYS A 34 15.39 -8.02 -6.45
N GLN A 35 16.50 -7.59 -7.03
CA GLN A 35 17.83 -7.74 -6.43
C GLN A 35 18.04 -6.84 -5.21
N ALA A 36 17.45 -5.64 -5.22
CA ALA A 36 17.52 -4.69 -4.11
C ALA A 36 16.33 -4.80 -3.14
N TYR A 37 15.37 -5.69 -3.41
CA TYR A 37 14.10 -5.76 -2.72
C TYR A 37 14.30 -6.20 -1.25
N PRO A 38 14.02 -5.34 -0.26
CA PRO A 38 14.37 -5.63 1.13
C PRO A 38 13.35 -6.53 1.84
N PHE A 39 12.28 -6.95 1.15
CA PHE A 39 11.19 -7.71 1.74
C PHE A 39 11.19 -9.15 1.25
N ASN A 40 10.71 -10.06 2.11
CA ASN A 40 10.61 -11.48 1.81
C ASN A 40 9.44 -11.84 0.87
N GLU A 41 8.51 -10.92 0.66
CA GLU A 41 7.27 -11.15 -0.08
C GLU A 41 7.27 -10.33 -1.36
N PRO A 42 6.64 -10.79 -2.46
CA PRO A 42 6.57 -10.00 -3.68
C PRO A 42 5.71 -8.74 -3.47
N TYR A 43 6.04 -7.65 -4.16
CA TYR A 43 5.34 -6.36 -4.04
C TYR A 43 3.81 -6.46 -4.10
N PRO A 44 3.18 -7.23 -5.01
CA PRO A 44 1.72 -7.40 -5.02
C PRO A 44 1.16 -7.90 -3.68
N ALA A 45 1.84 -8.84 -3.01
CA ALA A 45 1.41 -9.36 -1.70
C ALA A 45 1.50 -8.28 -0.61
N ILE A 46 2.55 -7.46 -0.63
CA ILE A 46 2.70 -6.32 0.28
C ILE A 46 1.59 -5.29 0.04
N ASN A 47 1.31 -4.96 -1.22
CA ASN A 47 0.24 -4.03 -1.57
C ASN A 47 -1.14 -4.51 -1.08
N THR A 48 -1.43 -5.82 -1.19
CA THR A 48 -2.65 -6.42 -0.62
C THR A 48 -2.71 -6.26 0.90
N LYS A 49 -1.59 -6.47 1.61
CA LYS A 49 -1.52 -6.30 3.07
C LYS A 49 -1.75 -4.85 3.49
N ILE A 50 -1.19 -3.88 2.76
CA ILE A 50 -1.41 -2.44 3.01
C ILE A 50 -2.90 -2.10 2.92
N HIS A 51 -3.57 -2.59 1.88
CA HIS A 51 -5.02 -2.37 1.71
C HIS A 51 -5.85 -3.00 2.84
N GLY A 52 -5.55 -4.25 3.20
CA GLY A 52 -6.23 -4.92 4.31
C GLY A 52 -6.03 -4.22 5.65
N TRP A 53 -4.79 -3.78 5.93
CA TRP A 53 -4.49 -3.01 7.14
C TRP A 53 -5.22 -1.67 7.17
N SER A 54 -5.23 -0.95 6.05
CA SER A 54 -5.94 0.33 5.94
C SER A 54 -7.45 0.17 6.13
N GLN A 55 -8.07 -0.86 5.55
CA GLN A 55 -9.50 -1.12 5.75
C GLN A 55 -9.81 -1.43 7.22
N SER A 56 -8.98 -2.26 7.87
CA SER A 56 -9.14 -2.57 9.30
C SER A 56 -9.06 -1.33 10.17
N LEU A 57 -8.11 -0.42 9.88
CA LEU A 57 -7.98 0.86 10.59
C LEU A 57 -9.18 1.76 10.34
N HIS A 58 -9.64 1.87 9.10
CA HIS A 58 -10.82 2.65 8.75
C HIS A 58 -12.04 2.17 9.53
N ASP A 59 -12.33 0.87 9.54
CA ASP A 59 -13.45 0.28 10.27
C ASP A 59 -13.39 0.55 11.77
N GLN A 60 -12.19 0.49 12.37
CA GLN A 60 -12.00 0.79 13.80
C GLN A 60 -12.24 2.26 14.11
N THR A 61 -11.83 3.17 13.22
CA THR A 61 -12.10 4.61 13.40
C THR A 61 -13.57 4.98 13.19
N SER A 62 -14.25 4.32 12.25
CA SER A 62 -15.67 4.56 11.98
C SER A 62 -16.59 4.02 13.08
N LYS A 63 -16.14 3.02 13.85
CA LYS A 63 -16.90 2.40 14.96
C LYS A 63 -16.73 3.09 16.32
N ARG A 64 -15.82 4.06 16.47
CA ARG A 64 -15.63 4.76 17.75
C ARG A 64 -16.75 5.80 17.97
N PRO A 65 -17.47 5.77 19.10
CA PRO A 65 -18.41 6.84 19.44
C PRO A 65 -17.65 8.17 19.60
N LYS A 66 -18.29 9.26 19.19
CA LYS A 66 -17.74 10.63 19.27
C LYS A 66 -17.50 11.07 20.71
#